data_AF-A0A9D6MSB7-F1
#
_entry.id   AF-A0A9D6MSB7-F1
#
_cell.length_a   1.000
_cell.length_b   1.000
_cell.length_c   1.000
_cell.angle_alpha   90.00
_cell.angle_beta   90.00
_cell.angle_gamma   90.00
#
_symmetry.space_group_name_H-M   'P 1'
#
loop_
_entity.id
_entity.type
_entity.pdbx_description
1 polymer ?
#
loop_
_entity_poly.entity_id
_entity_poly.type
_entity_poly.pdbx_seq_one_letter_code
_entity_poly.pdbx_strand_id
1 'polypeptide(L)' 'MTIVKEEARKLIDKLPKTATWDDIMYEFYVKQKISKGLAELKAGKVVSHKEAKKRLLSK' A
#
# COMPACT_ATOMS: atom_id res chain seq x y z
N MET A 1 19.53 -0.27 2.68
CA MET A 1 18.53 0.54 1.97
C MET A 1 18.34 -0.06 0.59
N THR A 2 17.23 -0.74 0.33
CA THR A 2 16.82 -1.01 -1.04
C THR A 2 16.38 0.30 -1.66
N ILE A 3 17.01 0.67 -2.78
CA ILE A 3 16.64 1.86 -3.54
C ILE A 3 15.21 1.61 -4.05
N VAL A 4 14.32 2.60 -3.96
CA VAL A 4 12.89 2.49 -4.37
C VAL A 4 12.74 1.87 -5.76
N LYS A 5 13.69 2.16 -6.66
CA LYS A 5 13.79 1.59 -8.00
C LYS A 5 13.92 0.06 -8.02
N GLU A 6 14.70 -0.53 -7.13
CA GLU A 6 14.88 -1.99 -7.04
C GLU A 6 13.63 -2.68 -6.50
N GLU A 7 12.90 -2.04 -5.57
CA GLU A 7 11.62 -2.57 -5.10
C GLU A 7 10.54 -2.50 -6.17
N ALA A 8 10.50 -1.41 -6.93
CA ALA A 8 9.60 -1.26 -8.06
C ALA A 8 9.87 -2.34 -9.12
N ARG A 9 11.15 -2.60 -9.44
CA ARG A 9 11.53 -3.67 -10.37
C ARG A 9 11.06 -5.04 -9.89
N LYS A 10 11.28 -5.38 -8.62
CA LYS A 10 10.82 -6.64 -8.02
C LYS A 10 9.30 -6.80 -8.02
N LEU A 11 8.54 -5.71 -7.96
CA LEU A 11 7.08 -5.75 -8.09
C LEU A 11 6.68 -6.07 -9.53
N ILE A 12 7.29 -5.38 -10.49
CA ILE A 12 7.05 -5.62 -11.93
C ILE A 12 7.42 -7.06 -12.32
N ASP A 13 8.58 -7.56 -11.86
CA ASP A 13 9.06 -8.91 -12.19
C ASP A 13 8.12 -10.04 -11.70
N LYS A 14 7.24 -9.76 -10.73
CA LYS A 14 6.26 -10.72 -10.20
C LYS A 14 4.94 -10.71 -10.96
N LEU A 15 4.68 -9.70 -11.77
CA LEU A 15 3.45 -9.60 -12.53
C LEU A 15 3.44 -10.59 -13.69
N PRO A 16 2.26 -11.10 -14.07
CA PRO A 16 2.12 -11.95 -15.25
C PRO A 16 2.52 -11.17 -16.51
N LYS A 17 2.98 -11.87 -17.55
CA LYS A 17 3.32 -11.24 -18.85
C LYS A 17 2.13 -10.53 -19.51
N THR A 18 0.92 -10.87 -19.11
CA THR A 18 -0.34 -10.26 -19.57
C THR A 18 -0.77 -9.06 -18.74
N ALA A 19 0.02 -8.65 -17.75
CA ALA A 19 -0.30 -7.50 -16.90
C ALA A 19 -0.42 -6.23 -17.73
N THR A 20 -1.43 -5.44 -17.40
CA THR A 20 -1.71 -4.14 -18.00
C THR A 20 -1.04 -3.02 -17.20
N TRP A 21 -1.09 -1.80 -17.74
CA TRP A 21 -0.66 -0.63 -17.00
C TRP A 21 -1.46 -0.41 -15.71
N ASP A 22 -2.75 -0.75 -15.71
CA ASP A 22 -3.60 -0.63 -14.53
C ASP A 22 -3.15 -1.59 -13.41
N ASP A 23 -2.74 -2.81 -13.77
CA ASP A 23 -2.21 -3.79 -12.81
C ASP A 23 -0.90 -3.31 -12.17
N ILE A 24 0.01 -2.76 -12.99
CA ILE A 24 1.29 -2.19 -12.51
C ILE A 24 1.02 -1.02 -11.54
N MET A 25 0.11 -0.13 -11.91
CA MET A 25 -0.24 1.03 -11.07
C MET A 25 -0.92 0.61 -9.78
N TYR A 26 -1.78 -0.41 -9.83
CA TYR A 26 -2.44 -0.98 -8.66
C TYR A 26 -1.41 -1.54 -7.66
N GLU A 27 -0.45 -2.35 -8.11
CA GLU A 27 0.61 -2.90 -7.26
C GLU A 27 1.41 -1.80 -6.56
N PHE A 28 1.77 -0.74 -7.28
CA PHE A 28 2.50 0.39 -6.71
C PHE A 28 1.68 1.14 -5.67
N TYR A 29 0.39 1.36 -5.95
CA TYR A 29 -0.53 2.02 -5.02
C TYR A 29 -0.69 1.20 -3.73
N VAL A 30 -0.90 -0.10 -3.85
CA VAL A 30 -1.02 -1.01 -2.69
C VAL A 30 0.26 -1.00 -1.86
N LYS A 31 1.43 -1.14 -2.51
CA LYS A 31 2.73 -1.08 -1.83
C LYS A 31 2.92 0.24 -1.07
N GLN A 32 2.56 1.37 -1.69
CA GLN A 32 2.65 2.69 -1.06
C GLN A 32 1.72 2.80 0.15
N LYS A 33 0.46 2.35 0.03
CA LYS A 33 -0.52 2.40 1.12
C LYS A 33 -0.09 1.57 2.32
N ILE A 34 0.41 0.35 2.09
CA ILE A 34 0.93 -0.50 3.16
C ILE A 34 2.13 0.16 3.84
N SER A 35 3.09 0.67 3.07
CA SER A 35 4.29 1.32 3.61
C SER A 35 3.93 2.53 4.46
N LYS A 36 2.97 3.36 4.00
CA LYS A 36 2.44 4.48 4.75
C LYS A 36 1.74 4.04 6.04
N GLY A 37 0.86 3.03 5.96
CA GLY A 37 0.16 2.50 7.13
C GLY A 37 1.12 1.94 8.19
N LEU A 38 2.18 1.26 7.78
CA LEU A 38 3.22 0.78 8.69
C LEU A 38 3.99 1.94 9.36
N ALA A 39 4.27 3.02 8.63
CA ALA A 39 4.88 4.20 9.20
C ALA A 39 3.96 4.91 10.21
N GLU A 40 2.67 5.04 9.89
CA GLU A 40 1.66 5.62 10.77
C GLU A 40 1.46 4.77 12.04
N LEU A 41 1.44 3.44 11.91
CA LEU A 41 1.42 2.51 13.04
C LEU A 41 2.61 2.73 13.97
N LYS A 42 3.84 2.78 13.42
CA LYS A 42 5.06 3.04 14.20
C LYS A 42 5.05 4.41 14.88
N ALA A 43 4.41 5.41 14.26
CA ALA A 43 4.24 6.74 14.80
C ALA A 43 3.07 6.85 15.81
N GLY A 44 2.39 5.74 16.14
CA GLY A 44 1.24 5.74 17.05
C GLY A 44 -0.02 6.39 16.49
N LYS A 45 -0.06 6.68 15.18
CA LYS A 45 -1.21 7.30 14.49
C LYS A 45 -2.27 6.25 14.17
N VAL A 46 -2.80 5.61 15.21
CA VAL A 46 -3.82 4.56 15.13
C VAL A 46 -5.09 4.99 15.84
N VAL A 47 -6.20 4.33 15.51
CA VAL A 47 -7.49 4.54 16.19
C VAL A 47 -8.04 3.21 16.68
N SER A 48 -8.93 3.25 17.66
CA SER A 48 -9.63 2.05 18.11
C SER A 48 -10.54 1.49 17.01
N HIS A 49 -10.83 0.19 17.06
CA HIS A 49 -11.73 -0.45 16.12
C HIS A 49 -13.13 0.21 16.08
N LYS A 50 -13.63 0.65 17.25
CA LYS A 50 -14.91 1.38 17.37
C LYS A 50 -14.88 2.69 16.57
N GLU A 51 -13.81 3.47 16.72
CA GLU A 51 -13.63 4.73 16.01
C GLU A 51 -13.45 4.51 14.49
N ALA A 52 -12.69 3.47 14.09
CA ALA A 52 -12.55 3.10 12.69
C ALA A 52 -13.89 2.77 12.03
N LYS A 53 -14.74 1.95 12.68
CA LYS A 53 -16.09 1.63 12.20
C LYS A 53 -16.94 2.88 12.04
N LYS A 54 -16.90 3.79 13.01
CA LYS A 54 -17.65 5.05 12.94
C LYS A 54 -17.27 5.84 11.69
N ARG A 55 -15.97 6.01 11.40
CA ARG A 55 -15.49 6.77 10.23
C ARG A 55 -15.85 6.15 8.88
N LEU A 56 -15.85 4.82 8.81
CA LEU A 56 -16.15 4.09 7.57
C LEU A 56 -17.65 4.09 7.24
N LEU A 57 -18.50 4.04 8.27
CA LEU A 57 -19.96 3.93 8.13
C LEU A 57 -20.69 5.27 8.26
N SER A 58 -19.99 6.35 8.60
CA SER A 58 -20.54 7.71 8.67
C SER A 58 -20.47 8.46 7.33
N LYS A 59 -20.23 7.75 6.23
CA LYS A 59 -20.36 8.25 4.86
C LYS A 59 -21.57 7.57 4.23
#